data_AF-A0A091LBE9-F1
#
_entry.id   AF-A0A091LBE9-F1
#
_cell.length_a   1.000
_cell.length_b   1.000
_cell.length_c   1.000
_cell.angle_alpha   90.00
_cell.angle_beta   90.00
_cell.angle_gamma   90.00
#
_symmetry.space_group_name_H-M   'P 1'
#
loop_
_entity.id
_entity.type
_entity.pdbx_description
1 polymer ?
#
loop_
_entity_poly.entity_id
_entity_poly.type
_entity_poly.pdbx_seq_one_letter_code
_entity_poly.pdbx_strand_id
1 'polypeptide(L)'
;QGYYKRTLDYPLIREWKRTGCFAVPMIHSTFLIDLRKEASTKLMFYPPHQDYTWSFDDIMVFAFSSRQAGVQMFICNREHYGFLPMPLKSHQTLEEETENFVHTLIEAMIRLWEKSGSGLPFLHHSQARRLMSFSSMQIFMINLKRRKDRRDRMLRTLYEQEIAVKIVEAVDGKALNTSQLKALSIDMLPGYRDPYSSRPLTRGEIGCFLSHYYIWKEVVNRELEKTLVIEDDVRFEHQFKRKLMKLMDDIEQVGLDWELIYIGRKRMQVQEPEKAVPNVMNLVEADYSYWTLGYAISFQGAQKLIGAEPFSKMLPVDEFLPVMYNKHPVAKYMEYYESRDLKAFSAEPLLVYPTHYTGQPGYLSDTETSTIWDNETVSTDWDRTHSWKSRQQGKIHTDAQNKDALPSQSSLNAPSSRDEL
;
A
#
# COMPACT_ATOMS: atom_id res chain seq x y z
N GLN A 1 -24.05 -9.19 32.93
CA GLN A 1 -23.64 -10.55 32.51
C GLN A 1 -22.22 -10.57 31.90
N GLY A 2 -21.28 -9.69 32.26
CA GLY A 2 -19.88 -9.80 31.81
C GLY A 2 -19.61 -9.57 30.30
N TYR A 3 -20.62 -9.62 29.44
CA TYR A 3 -20.47 -9.49 27.99
C TYR A 3 -19.99 -8.12 27.52
N TYR A 4 -19.35 -8.12 26.36
CA TYR A 4 -18.81 -6.95 25.69
C TYR A 4 -19.89 -5.86 25.51
N LYS A 5 -19.52 -4.63 25.88
CA LYS A 5 -20.30 -3.42 25.60
C LYS A 5 -19.35 -2.31 25.17
N ARG A 6 -19.48 -1.86 23.92
CA ARG A 6 -18.70 -0.73 23.40
C ARG A 6 -19.10 0.56 24.11
N THR A 7 -18.12 1.29 24.63
CA THR A 7 -18.31 2.64 25.19
C THR A 7 -18.19 3.69 24.08
N LEU A 8 -18.72 4.90 24.31
CA LEU A 8 -18.53 6.03 23.39
C LEU A 8 -17.05 6.43 23.25
N ASP A 9 -16.26 6.20 24.30
CA ASP A 9 -14.82 6.46 24.32
C ASP A 9 -13.99 5.39 23.58
N TYR A 10 -14.52 4.18 23.40
CA TYR A 10 -13.79 3.07 22.78
C TYR A 10 -13.16 3.42 21.42
N PRO A 11 -13.89 3.96 20.41
CA PRO A 11 -13.27 4.33 19.13
C PRO A 11 -12.24 5.45 19.31
N LEU A 12 -12.46 6.40 20.21
CA LEU A 12 -11.53 7.51 20.44
C LEU A 12 -10.20 7.03 21.04
N ILE A 13 -10.26 6.08 21.97
CA ILE A 13 -9.07 5.47 22.58
C ILE A 13 -8.37 4.56 21.57
N ARG A 14 -9.13 3.70 20.87
CA ARG A 14 -8.61 2.76 19.87
C ARG A 14 -7.96 3.46 18.67
N GLU A 15 -8.48 4.60 18.25
CA GLU A 15 -7.97 5.36 17.10
C GLU A 15 -6.97 6.45 17.52
N TRP A 16 -6.47 6.42 18.76
CA TRP A 16 -5.55 7.42 19.31
C TRP A 16 -6.03 8.89 19.22
N LYS A 17 -7.34 9.11 19.03
CA LYS A 17 -7.96 10.45 19.12
C LYS A 17 -7.98 10.97 20.56
N ARG A 18 -7.96 10.05 21.53
CA ARG A 18 -7.82 10.34 22.96
C ARG A 18 -6.68 9.49 23.54
N THR A 19 -5.57 10.12 23.88
CA THR A 19 -4.36 9.45 24.41
C THR A 19 -4.29 9.51 25.93
N GLY A 20 -3.92 8.41 26.59
CA GLY A 20 -3.85 8.32 28.03
C GLY A 20 -3.72 6.89 28.56
N CYS A 21 -4.00 6.73 29.85
CA CYS A 21 -4.22 5.44 30.48
C CYS A 21 -5.63 5.46 31.07
N PHE A 22 -6.45 4.49 30.70
CA PHE A 22 -7.89 4.49 30.99
C PHE A 22 -8.24 3.26 31.80
N ALA A 23 -8.96 3.46 32.90
CA ALA A 23 -9.50 2.38 33.70
C ALA A 23 -10.51 1.58 32.84
N VAL A 24 -10.30 0.27 32.72
CA VAL A 24 -11.16 -0.61 31.94
C VAL A 24 -11.60 -1.81 32.79
N PRO A 25 -12.79 -2.38 32.53
CA PRO A 25 -13.28 -3.51 33.29
C PRO A 25 -12.60 -4.84 32.92
N MET A 26 -11.85 -4.88 31.81
CA MET A 26 -11.21 -6.06 31.25
C MET A 26 -10.11 -5.65 30.26
N ILE A 27 -9.03 -6.43 30.19
CA ILE A 27 -7.97 -6.34 29.17
C ILE A 27 -7.81 -7.73 28.56
N HIS A 28 -7.51 -7.77 27.26
CA HIS A 28 -7.30 -8.99 26.50
C HIS A 28 -5.86 -9.02 25.93
N SER A 29 -5.33 -10.22 25.64
CA SER A 29 -4.02 -10.51 25.04
C SER A 29 -2.79 -10.25 25.90
N THR A 30 -2.41 -8.99 26.16
CA THR A 30 -1.09 -8.65 26.73
C THR A 30 -1.24 -7.81 27.99
N PHE A 31 -0.62 -8.27 29.08
CA PHE A 31 -0.69 -7.63 30.39
C PHE A 31 0.72 -7.28 30.90
N LEU A 32 0.84 -6.13 31.56
CA LEU A 32 2.01 -5.79 32.36
C LEU A 32 1.59 -5.73 33.82
N ILE A 33 2.10 -6.65 34.64
CA ILE A 33 1.71 -6.81 36.05
C ILE A 33 2.91 -6.51 36.94
N ASP A 34 2.72 -5.64 37.94
CA ASP A 34 3.74 -5.36 38.95
C ASP A 34 3.74 -6.45 40.03
N LEU A 35 4.65 -7.42 39.92
CA LEU A 35 4.76 -8.55 40.84
C LEU A 35 5.26 -8.16 42.25
N ARG A 36 5.66 -6.90 42.48
CA ARG A 36 6.10 -6.42 43.81
C ARG A 36 4.94 -6.11 44.75
N LYS A 37 3.70 -6.08 44.24
CA LYS A 37 2.51 -5.78 45.03
C LYS A 37 1.89 -7.06 45.58
N GLU A 38 1.52 -7.06 46.86
CA GLU A 38 0.86 -8.20 47.50
C GLU A 38 -0.44 -8.59 46.77
N ALA A 39 -1.21 -7.62 46.28
CA ALA A 39 -2.43 -7.87 45.52
C ALA A 39 -2.19 -8.72 44.25
N SER A 40 -0.99 -8.69 43.68
CA SER A 40 -0.64 -9.45 42.47
C SER A 40 -0.60 -10.96 42.73
N THR A 41 -0.37 -11.40 43.97
CA THR A 41 -0.40 -12.84 44.32
C THR A 41 -1.81 -13.43 44.30
N LYS A 42 -2.83 -12.57 44.31
CA LYS A 42 -4.25 -12.95 44.27
C LYS A 42 -4.82 -12.99 42.84
N LEU A 43 -4.03 -12.63 41.83
CA LEU A 43 -4.42 -12.67 40.42
C LEU A 43 -4.33 -14.09 39.89
N MET A 44 -5.43 -14.60 39.34
CA MET A 44 -5.55 -16.01 38.95
C MET A 44 -6.43 -16.16 37.71
N PHE A 45 -5.93 -16.95 36.75
CA PHE A 45 -6.70 -17.44 35.59
C PHE A 45 -7.42 -18.76 35.91
N TYR A 46 -6.83 -19.58 36.79
CA TYR A 46 -7.37 -20.88 37.18
C TYR A 46 -6.82 -21.31 38.56
N PRO A 47 -7.61 -22.04 39.39
CA PRO A 47 -9.06 -22.29 39.21
C PRO A 47 -9.86 -20.98 39.31
N PRO A 48 -11.10 -20.90 38.80
CA PRO A 48 -11.95 -19.74 39.02
C PRO A 48 -12.15 -19.46 40.51
N HIS A 49 -12.31 -18.18 40.87
CA HIS A 49 -12.70 -17.78 42.22
C HIS A 49 -14.01 -18.47 42.63
N GLN A 50 -14.19 -18.79 43.92
CA GLN A 50 -15.36 -19.53 44.42
C GLN A 50 -16.69 -18.82 44.10
N ASP A 51 -16.68 -17.48 44.07
CA ASP A 51 -17.84 -16.65 43.73
C ASP A 51 -18.05 -16.43 42.22
N TYR A 52 -17.20 -17.00 41.37
CA TYR A 52 -17.35 -16.89 39.91
C TYR A 52 -18.44 -17.84 39.43
N THR A 53 -19.56 -17.27 38.98
CA THR A 53 -20.77 -18.01 38.59
C THR A 53 -21.07 -17.96 37.09
N TRP A 54 -20.17 -17.38 36.28
CA TRP A 54 -20.35 -17.23 34.84
C TRP A 54 -19.73 -18.41 34.07
N SER A 55 -19.95 -18.44 32.75
CA SER A 55 -19.29 -19.41 31.87
C SER A 55 -17.76 -19.27 31.97
N PHE A 56 -17.05 -20.40 32.01
CA PHE A 56 -15.60 -20.39 32.09
C PHE A 56 -14.99 -19.78 30.82
N ASP A 57 -14.28 -18.68 31.01
CA ASP A 57 -13.47 -17.95 30.04
C ASP A 57 -12.32 -17.36 30.85
N ASP A 58 -11.09 -17.68 30.47
CA ASP A 58 -9.89 -17.36 31.25
C ASP A 58 -9.68 -15.85 31.41
N ILE A 59 -10.04 -15.06 30.40
CA ILE A 59 -9.96 -13.60 30.43
C ILE A 59 -11.02 -13.00 31.36
N MET A 60 -12.26 -13.49 31.31
CA MET A 60 -13.31 -13.07 32.24
C MET A 60 -13.01 -13.50 33.68
N VAL A 61 -12.44 -14.70 33.87
CA VAL A 61 -12.01 -15.19 35.19
C VAL A 61 -10.90 -14.30 35.74
N PHE A 62 -9.90 -13.97 34.93
CA PHE A 62 -8.81 -13.09 35.32
C PHE A 62 -9.29 -11.68 35.67
N ALA A 63 -10.21 -11.12 34.86
CA ALA A 63 -10.81 -9.82 35.13
C ALA A 63 -11.62 -9.81 36.45
N PHE A 64 -12.35 -10.89 36.73
CA PHE A 64 -13.07 -11.06 37.98
C PHE A 64 -12.11 -11.19 39.17
N SER A 65 -11.10 -12.05 39.06
CA SER A 65 -10.05 -12.20 40.07
C SER A 65 -9.35 -10.88 40.38
N SER A 66 -8.99 -10.12 39.34
CA SER A 66 -8.40 -8.79 39.48
C SER A 66 -9.29 -7.85 40.30
N ARG A 67 -10.60 -7.86 40.02
CA ARG A 67 -11.57 -7.04 40.77
C ARG A 67 -11.68 -7.46 42.23
N GLN A 68 -11.73 -8.76 42.52
CA GLN A 68 -11.77 -9.27 43.90
C GLN A 68 -10.49 -8.98 44.67
N ALA A 69 -9.34 -8.96 43.97
CA ALA A 69 -8.06 -8.54 44.53
C ALA A 69 -7.93 -7.02 44.72
N GLY A 70 -8.94 -6.22 44.33
CA GLY A 70 -8.88 -4.76 44.38
C GLY A 70 -7.93 -4.14 43.35
N VAL A 71 -7.60 -4.88 42.28
CA VAL A 71 -6.66 -4.45 41.23
C VAL A 71 -7.44 -3.87 40.04
N GLN A 72 -7.27 -2.57 39.81
CA GLN A 72 -7.83 -1.88 38.64
C GLN A 72 -6.98 -2.14 37.40
N MET A 73 -7.62 -2.60 36.32
CA MET A 73 -7.00 -2.75 35.01
C MET A 73 -6.98 -1.42 34.25
N PHE A 74 -5.88 -1.15 33.54
CA PHE A 74 -5.73 0.04 32.71
C PHE A 74 -5.27 -0.32 31.30
N ILE A 75 -5.92 0.25 30.29
CA ILE A 75 -5.38 0.26 28.92
C ILE A 75 -4.64 1.58 28.70
N CYS A 76 -3.40 1.51 28.25
CA CYS A 76 -2.58 2.68 27.94
C CYS A 76 -2.33 2.73 26.43
N ASN A 77 -2.58 3.88 25.81
CA ASN A 77 -2.29 4.13 24.39
C ASN A 77 -1.39 5.37 24.21
N ARG A 78 -0.63 5.75 25.26
CA ARG A 78 0.33 6.86 25.19
C ARG A 78 1.42 6.63 24.15
N GLU A 79 1.74 5.36 23.89
CA GLU A 79 2.69 4.92 22.89
C GLU A 79 2.05 3.84 22.01
N HIS A 80 2.67 3.58 20.86
CA HIS A 80 2.37 2.40 20.05
C HIS A 80 3.14 1.20 20.61
N TYR A 81 2.49 0.42 21.46
CA TYR A 81 3.11 -0.72 22.14
C TYR A 81 3.28 -1.97 21.26
N GLY A 82 2.45 -2.12 20.22
CA GLY A 82 2.52 -3.28 19.35
C GLY A 82 1.30 -3.42 18.45
N PHE A 83 1.18 -4.61 17.86
CA PHE A 83 0.14 -4.98 16.92
C PHE A 83 -0.43 -6.34 17.34
N LEU A 84 -1.72 -6.54 17.08
CA LEU A 84 -2.39 -7.81 17.30
C LEU A 84 -2.90 -8.31 15.95
N PRO A 85 -2.66 -9.57 15.58
CA PRO A 85 -3.26 -10.15 14.39
C PRO A 85 -4.78 -10.23 14.57
N MET A 86 -5.50 -10.19 13.45
CA MET A 86 -6.94 -10.44 13.47
C MET A 86 -7.20 -11.90 13.86
N PRO A 87 -8.08 -12.17 14.84
CA PRO A 87 -8.46 -13.53 15.20
C PRO A 87 -9.03 -14.28 13.99
N LEU A 88 -8.70 -15.56 13.87
CA LEU A 88 -9.31 -16.43 12.87
C LEU A 88 -10.79 -16.63 13.16
N LYS A 89 -11.59 -16.69 12.09
CA LYS A 89 -12.94 -17.24 12.16
C LYS A 89 -12.87 -18.76 12.22
N SER A 90 -13.90 -19.39 12.78
CA SER A 90 -13.98 -20.84 12.98
C SER A 90 -13.81 -21.73 11.74
N HIS A 91 -13.96 -21.16 10.53
CA HIS A 91 -13.79 -21.85 9.25
C HIS A 91 -12.44 -21.60 8.57
N GLN A 92 -11.59 -20.74 9.14
CA GLN A 92 -10.30 -20.39 8.56
C GLN A 92 -9.21 -21.37 8.98
N THR A 93 -8.21 -21.55 8.12
CA THR A 93 -7.14 -22.54 8.33
C THR A 93 -5.90 -21.92 8.98
N LEU A 94 -4.97 -22.77 9.44
CA LEU A 94 -3.69 -22.32 10.01
C LEU A 94 -2.80 -21.64 8.96
N GLU A 95 -2.95 -22.02 7.69
CA GLU A 95 -2.29 -21.32 6.57
C GLU A 95 -2.81 -19.89 6.44
N GLU A 96 -4.12 -19.68 6.54
CA GLU A 96 -4.71 -18.34 6.55
C GLU A 96 -4.29 -17.53 7.80
N GLU A 97 -4.04 -18.19 8.93
CA GLU A 97 -3.44 -17.55 10.12
C GLU A 97 -2.03 -17.04 9.85
N THR A 98 -1.24 -17.86 9.17
CA THR A 98 0.13 -17.50 8.81
C THR A 98 0.12 -16.29 7.88
N GLU A 99 -0.79 -16.25 6.90
CA GLU A 99 -0.99 -15.08 6.04
C GLU A 99 -1.42 -13.83 6.82
N ASN A 100 -2.36 -13.97 7.77
CA ASN A 100 -2.80 -12.88 8.66
C ASN A 100 -1.66 -12.33 9.51
N PHE A 101 -0.84 -13.23 10.07
CA PHE A 101 0.31 -12.87 10.90
C PHE A 101 1.38 -12.15 10.06
N VAL A 102 1.71 -12.68 8.88
CA VAL A 102 2.65 -12.04 7.95
C VAL A 102 2.15 -10.64 7.55
N HIS A 103 0.86 -10.49 7.24
CA HIS A 103 0.27 -9.19 6.93
C HIS A 103 0.41 -8.20 8.10
N THR A 104 0.10 -8.65 9.33
CA THR A 104 0.25 -7.83 10.55
C THR A 104 1.70 -7.42 10.77
N LEU A 105 2.65 -8.33 10.53
CA LEU A 105 4.08 -8.10 10.66
C LEU A 105 4.59 -7.05 9.66
N ILE A 106 4.19 -7.14 8.38
CA ILE A 106 4.64 -6.18 7.37
C ILE A 106 4.01 -4.79 7.56
N GLU A 107 2.77 -4.70 8.05
CA GLU A 107 2.16 -3.42 8.44
C GLU A 107 2.87 -2.81 9.65
N ALA A 108 3.25 -3.65 10.63
CA ALA A 108 4.05 -3.21 11.76
C ALA A 108 5.42 -2.66 11.35
N MET A 109 6.07 -3.30 10.37
CA MET A 109 7.37 -2.89 9.85
C MET A 109 7.37 -1.47 9.30
N ILE A 110 6.29 -1.01 8.66
CA ILE A 110 6.18 0.36 8.13
C ILE A 110 6.42 1.38 9.27
N ARG A 111 5.66 1.25 10.36
CA ARG A 111 5.75 2.17 11.51
C ARG A 111 7.03 2.02 12.31
N LEU A 112 7.52 0.79 12.46
CA LEU A 112 8.70 0.53 13.27
C LEU A 112 9.99 0.98 12.55
N TRP A 113 10.04 0.85 11.23
CA TRP A 113 11.20 1.27 10.43
C TRP A 113 11.37 2.79 10.43
N GLU A 114 10.27 3.54 10.39
CA GLU A 114 10.28 5.00 10.54
C GLU A 114 10.90 5.48 11.85
N LYS A 115 10.57 4.81 12.97
CA LYS A 115 11.09 5.17 14.29
C LYS A 115 12.52 4.75 14.53
N SER A 116 12.95 3.63 13.95
CA SER A 116 14.21 2.98 14.32
C SER A 116 15.40 3.45 13.49
N GLY A 117 15.19 4.06 12.31
CA GLY A 117 16.24 4.62 11.44
C GLY A 117 17.20 3.60 10.81
N SER A 118 17.36 2.42 11.42
CA SER A 118 18.14 1.29 10.94
C SER A 118 17.89 0.06 11.83
N GLY A 119 17.38 -1.02 11.23
CA GLY A 119 17.50 -2.38 11.77
C GLY A 119 16.73 -2.64 13.07
N LEU A 120 15.46 -2.98 12.96
CA LEU A 120 14.80 -3.76 14.01
C LEU A 120 15.56 -5.08 14.18
N PRO A 121 15.85 -5.52 15.43
CA PRO A 121 16.43 -6.83 15.70
C PRO A 121 15.38 -7.90 15.42
N PHE A 122 15.14 -8.17 14.14
CA PHE A 122 14.27 -9.26 13.73
C PHE A 122 15.03 -10.57 13.86
N LEU A 123 14.40 -11.53 14.53
CA LEU A 123 14.90 -12.89 14.66
C LEU A 123 15.27 -13.43 13.27
N HIS A 124 16.53 -13.80 13.10
CA HIS A 124 17.00 -14.55 11.94
C HIS A 124 16.07 -15.75 11.75
N HIS A 125 15.31 -15.77 10.66
CA HIS A 125 14.65 -16.99 10.24
C HIS A 125 15.73 -17.97 9.80
N SER A 126 15.87 -19.06 10.55
CA SER A 126 16.85 -20.13 10.31
C SER A 126 16.52 -20.99 9.09
N GLN A 127 15.36 -20.80 8.47
CA GLN A 127 14.93 -21.52 7.29
C GLN A 127 14.94 -20.59 6.07
N ALA A 128 15.71 -20.98 5.05
CA ALA A 128 15.65 -20.38 3.73
C ALA A 128 14.24 -20.62 3.15
N ARG A 129 13.39 -19.60 3.15
CA ARG A 129 12.09 -19.69 2.48
C ARG A 129 12.30 -19.76 0.97
N ARG A 130 11.58 -20.65 0.30
CA ARG A 130 11.63 -20.75 -1.17
C ARG A 130 10.88 -19.56 -1.75
N LEU A 131 11.61 -18.55 -2.19
CA LEU A 131 11.04 -17.43 -2.93
C LEU A 131 10.34 -17.98 -4.18
N MET A 132 9.07 -17.67 -4.34
CA MET A 132 8.29 -18.08 -5.49
C MET A 132 8.21 -16.90 -6.47
N SER A 133 8.54 -17.17 -7.72
CA SER A 133 7.97 -16.40 -8.83
C SER A 133 6.49 -16.76 -8.90
N PHE A 134 5.60 -15.78 -9.07
CA PHE A 134 4.28 -16.08 -9.60
C PHE A 134 4.51 -16.82 -10.93
N SER A 135 3.83 -17.93 -11.17
CA SER A 135 4.24 -19.04 -12.06
C SER A 135 4.50 -18.72 -13.54
N SER A 136 4.53 -17.44 -13.94
CA SER A 136 4.97 -16.92 -15.24
C SER A 136 5.28 -15.42 -15.25
N MET A 137 5.42 -14.77 -14.08
CA MET A 137 5.57 -13.31 -13.98
C MET A 137 6.90 -12.89 -13.35
N GLN A 138 7.68 -12.09 -14.08
CA GLN A 138 8.87 -11.44 -13.52
C GLN A 138 8.45 -10.22 -12.70
N ILE A 139 8.94 -10.10 -11.48
CA ILE A 139 8.66 -8.95 -10.62
C ILE A 139 9.88 -8.03 -10.57
N PHE A 140 9.67 -6.75 -10.81
CA PHE A 140 10.64 -5.69 -10.64
C PHE A 140 10.21 -4.72 -9.54
N MET A 141 11.16 -4.33 -8.69
CA MET A 141 10.98 -3.24 -7.74
C MET A 141 11.89 -2.07 -8.13
N ILE A 142 11.28 -0.92 -8.38
CA ILE A 142 11.99 0.33 -8.64
C ILE A 142 12.42 0.94 -7.32
N ASN A 143 13.71 1.19 -7.15
CA ASN A 143 14.25 1.85 -5.97
C ASN A 143 15.42 2.76 -6.34
N LEU A 144 15.41 3.98 -5.81
CA LEU A 144 16.56 4.87 -5.90
C LEU A 144 17.70 4.33 -5.05
N LYS A 145 18.91 4.23 -5.61
CA LYS A 145 20.10 3.71 -4.91
C LYS A 145 20.35 4.36 -3.53
N ARG A 146 20.03 5.65 -3.40
CA ARG A 146 20.18 6.42 -2.16
C ARG A 146 19.13 6.10 -1.09
N ARG A 147 17.97 5.54 -1.46
CA ARG A 147 16.85 5.17 -0.56
C ARG A 147 17.01 3.75 -0.04
N LYS A 148 18.12 3.50 0.68
CA LYS A 148 18.39 2.21 1.32
C LYS A 148 17.35 1.86 2.39
N ASP A 149 16.86 2.89 3.09
CA ASP A 149 15.76 2.79 4.05
C ASP A 149 14.53 2.10 3.44
N ARG A 150 14.06 2.57 2.27
CA ARG A 150 12.90 2.01 1.60
C ARG A 150 13.19 0.62 1.02
N ARG A 151 14.38 0.45 0.44
CA ARG A 151 14.83 -0.82 -0.14
C ARG A 151 14.86 -1.94 0.89
N ASP A 152 15.49 -1.71 2.02
CA ASP A 152 15.70 -2.74 3.03
C ASP A 152 14.36 -3.15 3.67
N ARG A 153 13.46 -2.18 3.90
CA ARG A 153 12.06 -2.45 4.29
C ARG A 153 11.34 -3.31 3.26
N MET A 154 11.35 -2.92 1.99
CA MET A 154 10.63 -3.64 0.93
C MET A 154 11.18 -5.03 0.69
N LEU A 155 12.50 -5.21 0.69
CA LEU A 155 13.11 -6.54 0.57
C LEU A 155 12.67 -7.45 1.71
N ARG A 156 12.56 -6.91 2.93
CA ARG A 156 12.04 -7.67 4.08
C ARG A 156 10.55 -8.00 3.90
N THR A 157 9.73 -7.03 3.49
CA THR A 157 8.30 -7.22 3.23
C THR A 157 8.04 -8.28 2.15
N LEU A 158 8.83 -8.29 1.07
CA LEU A 158 8.71 -9.27 -0.01
C LEU A 158 9.24 -10.63 0.41
N TYR A 159 10.32 -10.68 1.21
CA TYR A 159 10.83 -11.92 1.80
C TYR A 159 9.79 -12.61 2.68
N GLU A 160 9.11 -11.87 3.57
CA GLU A 160 8.07 -12.43 4.45
C GLU A 160 6.86 -12.96 3.68
N GLN A 161 6.57 -12.39 2.50
CA GLN A 161 5.52 -12.86 1.60
C GLN A 161 6.01 -13.92 0.60
N GLU A 162 7.28 -14.33 0.68
CA GLU A 162 7.92 -15.31 -0.19
C GLU A 162 7.93 -14.91 -1.67
N ILE A 163 8.06 -13.61 -1.95
CA ILE A 163 8.02 -13.04 -3.29
C ILE A 163 9.45 -12.80 -3.79
N ALA A 164 9.82 -13.47 -4.89
CA ALA A 164 11.08 -13.20 -5.58
C ALA A 164 10.99 -11.89 -6.37
N VAL A 165 11.95 -10.98 -6.17
CA VAL A 165 11.96 -9.67 -6.85
C VAL A 165 13.33 -9.35 -7.44
N LYS A 166 13.36 -8.72 -8.61
CA LYS A 166 14.55 -8.09 -9.17
C LYS A 166 14.52 -6.59 -8.87
N ILE A 167 15.56 -6.10 -8.18
CA ILE A 167 15.71 -4.67 -7.91
C ILE A 167 16.19 -3.99 -9.18
N VAL A 168 15.56 -2.87 -9.52
CA VAL A 168 15.99 -1.97 -10.59
C VAL A 168 16.48 -0.68 -9.94
N GLU A 169 17.73 -0.33 -10.20
CA GLU A 169 18.30 0.95 -9.76
C GLU A 169 17.60 2.06 -10.54
N ALA A 170 16.74 2.81 -9.85
CA ALA A 170 15.97 3.90 -10.45
C ALA A 170 16.90 5.04 -10.88
N VAL A 171 16.53 5.72 -11.97
CA VAL A 171 17.22 6.91 -12.44
C VAL A 171 16.96 8.06 -11.47
N ASP A 172 18.04 8.55 -10.88
CA ASP A 172 17.97 9.67 -9.96
C ASP A 172 17.79 10.99 -10.70
N GLY A 173 16.57 11.53 -10.67
CA GLY A 173 16.26 12.83 -11.25
C GLY A 173 17.11 13.99 -10.71
N LYS A 174 17.62 13.91 -9.48
CA LYS A 174 18.53 14.92 -8.91
C LYS A 174 19.92 14.87 -9.53
N ALA A 175 20.31 13.72 -10.07
CA ALA A 175 21.60 13.52 -10.71
C ALA A 175 21.56 13.79 -12.22
N LEU A 176 20.36 13.97 -12.81
CA LEU A 176 20.21 14.31 -14.22
C LEU A 176 20.66 15.75 -14.48
N ASN A 177 21.43 15.95 -15.55
CA ASN A 177 21.83 17.27 -16.05
C ASN A 177 21.36 17.55 -17.48
N THR A 178 21.41 18.82 -17.90
CA THR A 178 20.92 19.27 -19.21
C THR A 178 21.60 18.55 -20.38
N SER A 179 22.88 18.23 -20.26
CA SER A 179 23.63 17.53 -21.31
C SER A 179 23.14 16.09 -21.48
N GLN A 180 22.80 15.40 -20.39
CA GLN A 180 22.22 14.06 -20.42
C GLN A 180 20.81 14.06 -21.05
N LEU A 181 19.97 15.04 -20.69
CA LEU A 181 18.63 15.17 -21.29
C LEU A 181 18.72 15.38 -22.80
N LYS A 182 19.61 16.28 -23.26
CA LYS A 182 19.86 16.50 -24.69
C LYS A 182 20.40 15.27 -25.40
N ALA A 183 21.31 14.53 -24.76
CA ALA A 183 21.88 13.30 -25.34
C ALA A 183 20.83 12.19 -25.53
N LEU A 184 19.79 12.18 -24.69
CA LEU A 184 18.65 11.28 -24.80
C LEU A 184 17.51 11.85 -25.68
N SER A 185 17.67 13.04 -26.25
CA SER A 185 16.63 13.77 -26.97
C SER A 185 15.34 13.91 -26.16
N ILE A 186 15.49 14.20 -24.86
CA ILE A 186 14.36 14.41 -23.95
C ILE A 186 13.91 15.87 -24.03
N ASP A 187 12.67 16.06 -24.49
CA ASP A 187 11.98 17.34 -24.51
C ASP A 187 10.59 17.17 -23.89
N MET A 188 10.18 18.14 -23.08
CA MET A 188 8.83 18.17 -22.53
C MET A 188 7.81 18.40 -23.65
N LEU A 189 6.67 17.70 -23.61
CA LEU A 189 5.57 17.92 -24.55
C LEU A 189 5.21 19.42 -24.64
N PRO A 190 5.14 20.01 -25.84
CA PRO A 190 4.91 21.45 -25.98
C PRO A 190 3.61 21.93 -25.33
N GLY A 191 3.74 22.86 -24.38
CA GLY A 191 2.61 23.42 -23.64
C GLY A 191 2.10 22.55 -22.49
N TYR A 192 2.81 21.48 -22.12
CA TYR A 192 2.46 20.69 -20.95
C TYR A 192 2.44 21.53 -19.67
N ARG A 193 1.36 21.35 -18.93
CA ARG A 193 1.15 21.74 -17.55
C ARG A 193 0.35 20.63 -16.88
N ASP A 194 0.78 20.24 -15.68
CA ASP A 194 0.03 19.32 -14.82
C ASP A 194 -1.41 19.83 -14.64
N PRO A 195 -2.44 19.04 -14.97
CA PRO A 195 -3.84 19.48 -14.97
C PRO A 195 -4.37 20.00 -13.62
N TYR A 196 -3.75 19.62 -12.49
CA TYR A 196 -4.24 20.00 -11.16
C TYR A 196 -3.37 21.04 -10.46
N SER A 197 -2.08 21.09 -10.78
CA SER A 197 -1.12 21.98 -10.14
C SER A 197 -0.51 23.01 -11.09
N SER A 198 -0.82 22.93 -12.39
CA SER A 198 -0.35 23.87 -13.43
C SER A 198 1.17 24.05 -13.45
N ARG A 199 1.92 23.01 -13.02
CA ARG A 199 3.38 23.01 -12.96
C ARG A 199 3.98 22.35 -14.22
N PRO A 200 5.21 22.71 -14.59
CA PRO A 200 5.95 21.99 -15.63
C PRO A 200 6.51 20.66 -15.11
N LEU A 201 7.07 19.88 -16.04
CA LEU A 201 7.80 18.64 -15.76
C LEU A 201 9.04 18.90 -14.88
N THR A 202 9.26 18.06 -13.87
CA THR A 202 10.47 18.06 -13.05
C THR A 202 11.48 17.01 -13.53
N ARG A 203 12.75 17.16 -13.14
CA ARG A 203 13.74 16.11 -13.38
C ARG A 203 13.50 14.85 -12.58
N GLY A 204 12.89 14.97 -11.39
CA GLY A 204 12.41 13.84 -10.61
C GLY A 204 11.39 13.00 -11.38
N GLU A 205 10.44 13.64 -12.06
CA GLU A 205 9.46 12.97 -12.94
C GLU A 205 10.11 12.34 -14.17
N ILE A 206 11.12 13.00 -14.76
CA ILE A 206 11.92 12.41 -15.84
C ILE A 206 12.64 11.16 -15.35
N GLY A 207 13.27 11.21 -14.17
CA GLY A 207 13.93 10.05 -13.56
C GLY A 207 12.96 8.89 -13.29
N CYS A 208 11.75 9.20 -12.81
CA CYS A 208 10.68 8.22 -12.67
C CYS A 208 10.33 7.58 -14.01
N PHE A 209 10.03 8.40 -15.03
CA PHE A 209 9.70 7.93 -16.38
C PHE A 209 10.78 7.00 -16.95
N LEU A 210 12.05 7.42 -16.89
CA LEU A 210 13.17 6.64 -17.40
C LEU A 210 13.32 5.30 -16.67
N SER A 211 13.05 5.26 -15.36
CA SER A 211 13.09 4.02 -14.57
C SER A 211 12.06 3.00 -15.06
N HIS A 212 10.82 3.43 -15.35
CA HIS A 212 9.80 2.57 -15.95
C HIS A 212 10.14 2.20 -17.41
N TYR A 213 10.61 3.16 -18.20
CA TYR A 213 10.99 2.93 -19.59
C TYR A 213 12.08 1.85 -19.74
N TYR A 214 13.11 1.88 -18.88
CA TYR A 214 14.14 0.85 -18.90
C TYR A 214 13.64 -0.53 -18.52
N ILE A 215 12.62 -0.61 -17.65
CA ILE A 215 11.93 -1.89 -17.40
C ILE A 215 11.19 -2.35 -18.65
N TRP A 216 10.44 -1.48 -19.33
CA TRP A 216 9.77 -1.84 -20.59
C TRP A 216 10.78 -2.34 -21.63
N LYS A 217 11.94 -1.67 -21.73
CA LYS A 217 13.04 -2.11 -22.61
C LYS A 217 13.55 -3.49 -22.21
N GLU A 218 13.71 -3.75 -20.92
CA GLU A 218 14.11 -5.06 -20.43
C GLU A 218 13.06 -6.14 -20.73
N VAL A 219 11.77 -5.84 -20.54
CA VAL A 219 10.64 -6.73 -20.88
C VAL A 219 10.71 -7.14 -22.35
N VAL A 220 10.90 -6.18 -23.25
CA VAL A 220 10.99 -6.45 -24.69
C VAL A 220 12.27 -7.21 -25.03
N ASN A 221 13.43 -6.79 -24.51
CA ASN A 221 14.72 -7.40 -24.83
C ASN A 221 14.83 -8.85 -24.33
N ARG A 222 14.14 -9.19 -23.24
CA ARG A 222 14.13 -10.54 -22.64
C ARG A 222 12.90 -11.35 -22.99
N GLU A 223 12.00 -10.80 -23.82
CA GLU A 223 10.75 -11.44 -24.23
C GLU A 223 9.90 -11.92 -23.02
N LEU A 224 9.81 -11.08 -21.99
CA LEU A 224 9.03 -11.39 -20.79
C LEU A 224 7.54 -11.24 -21.09
N GLU A 225 6.79 -12.35 -21.04
CA GLU A 225 5.37 -12.37 -21.35
C GLU A 225 4.54 -11.49 -20.41
N LYS A 226 4.75 -11.65 -19.10
CA LYS A 226 4.03 -10.94 -18.02
C LYS A 226 5.05 -10.38 -17.02
N THR A 227 4.91 -9.11 -16.67
CA THR A 227 5.81 -8.45 -15.72
C THR A 227 5.03 -7.64 -14.70
N LEU A 228 5.38 -7.75 -13.42
CA LEU A 228 4.87 -6.90 -12.35
C LEU A 228 5.92 -5.86 -11.97
N VAL A 229 5.53 -4.59 -11.96
CA VAL A 229 6.36 -3.46 -11.54
C VAL A 229 5.77 -2.89 -10.26
N ILE A 230 6.60 -2.69 -9.24
CA ILE A 230 6.21 -2.06 -7.96
C ILE A 230 7.25 -0.99 -7.56
N GLU A 231 6.78 0.08 -6.92
CA GLU A 231 7.63 1.11 -6.31
C GLU A 231 8.04 0.73 -4.88
N ASP A 232 9.00 1.47 -4.29
CA ASP A 232 9.63 1.13 -3.01
C ASP A 232 8.93 1.68 -1.76
N ASP A 233 7.91 2.50 -1.93
CA ASP A 233 7.16 3.19 -0.87
C ASP A 233 5.71 2.72 -0.76
N VAL A 234 5.47 1.47 -1.13
CA VAL A 234 4.16 0.84 -1.07
C VAL A 234 3.95 -0.08 0.15
N ARG A 235 2.68 -0.38 0.43
CA ARG A 235 2.21 -1.42 1.35
C ARG A 235 1.21 -2.32 0.61
N PHE A 236 1.08 -3.56 1.08
CA PHE A 236 0.36 -4.62 0.38
C PHE A 236 -0.99 -4.90 1.04
N GLU A 237 -2.01 -5.10 0.23
CA GLU A 237 -3.32 -5.53 0.68
C GLU A 237 -3.25 -6.91 1.37
N HIS A 238 -4.16 -7.14 2.32
CA HIS A 238 -4.29 -8.44 2.95
C HIS A 238 -4.48 -9.53 1.89
N GLN A 239 -3.73 -10.64 1.98
CA GLN A 239 -3.73 -11.72 1.00
C GLN A 239 -3.33 -11.31 -0.42
N PHE A 240 -2.48 -10.28 -0.56
CA PHE A 240 -1.94 -9.79 -1.83
C PHE A 240 -1.59 -10.90 -2.82
N LYS A 241 -0.74 -11.85 -2.42
CA LYS A 241 -0.28 -12.96 -3.26
C LYS A 241 -1.46 -13.77 -3.82
N ARG A 242 -2.39 -14.18 -2.95
CA ARG A 242 -3.57 -14.99 -3.31
C ARG A 242 -4.53 -14.22 -4.21
N LYS A 243 -4.80 -12.95 -3.89
CA LYS A 243 -5.69 -12.08 -4.66
C LYS A 243 -5.12 -11.81 -6.06
N LEU A 244 -3.82 -11.52 -6.18
CA LEU A 244 -3.16 -11.30 -7.46
C LEU A 244 -3.18 -12.57 -8.32
N MET A 245 -2.80 -13.73 -7.77
CA MET A 245 -2.83 -15.00 -8.53
C MET A 245 -4.24 -15.30 -9.03
N LYS A 246 -5.25 -15.20 -8.16
CA LYS A 246 -6.65 -15.43 -8.55
C LYS A 246 -7.10 -14.50 -9.67
N LEU A 247 -6.73 -13.22 -9.61
CA LEU A 247 -7.04 -12.25 -10.65
C LEU A 247 -6.40 -12.64 -11.99
N MET A 248 -5.10 -13.00 -11.98
CA MET A 248 -4.39 -13.39 -13.20
C MET A 248 -4.93 -14.70 -13.78
N ASP A 249 -5.31 -15.66 -12.94
CA ASP A 249 -5.92 -16.93 -13.36
C ASP A 249 -7.30 -16.67 -14.01
N ASP A 250 -8.12 -15.79 -13.44
CA ASP A 250 -9.44 -15.45 -13.99
C ASP A 250 -9.33 -14.76 -15.35
N ILE A 251 -8.35 -13.86 -15.50
CA ILE A 251 -8.03 -13.19 -16.76
C ILE A 251 -7.63 -14.21 -17.84
N GLU A 252 -6.79 -15.18 -17.47
CA GLU A 252 -6.33 -16.23 -18.38
C GLU A 252 -7.45 -17.19 -18.77
N GLN A 253 -8.32 -17.57 -17.83
CA GLN A 253 -9.48 -18.43 -18.10
C GLN A 253 -10.48 -17.79 -19.07
N VAL A 254 -10.70 -16.48 -18.95
CA VAL A 254 -11.59 -15.73 -19.85
C VAL A 254 -10.90 -15.41 -21.19
N GLY A 255 -9.57 -15.51 -21.26
CA GLY A 255 -8.80 -15.11 -22.45
C GLY A 255 -8.88 -13.61 -22.70
N LEU A 256 -8.93 -12.81 -21.63
CA LEU A 256 -8.99 -11.35 -21.74
C LEU A 256 -7.66 -10.81 -22.30
N ASP A 257 -7.75 -10.05 -23.38
CA ASP A 257 -6.59 -9.38 -23.96
C ASP A 257 -6.29 -8.07 -23.20
N TRP A 258 -5.20 -8.05 -22.44
CA TRP A 258 -4.79 -6.95 -21.58
C TRP A 258 -3.32 -6.59 -21.82
N GLU A 259 -2.99 -5.32 -21.60
CA GLU A 259 -1.64 -4.81 -21.81
C GLU A 259 -1.09 -4.07 -20.60
N LEU A 260 -1.96 -3.46 -19.79
CA LEU A 260 -1.62 -2.81 -18.53
C LEU A 260 -2.72 -3.11 -17.50
N ILE A 261 -2.35 -3.52 -16.29
CA ILE A 261 -3.28 -3.65 -15.17
C ILE A 261 -2.70 -2.91 -13.96
N TYR A 262 -3.31 -1.82 -13.54
CA TYR A 262 -2.95 -1.17 -12.29
C TYR A 262 -3.30 -2.07 -11.10
N ILE A 263 -2.36 -2.24 -10.19
CA ILE A 263 -2.60 -2.88 -8.89
C ILE A 263 -2.46 -1.90 -7.72
N GLY A 264 -1.85 -0.74 -7.96
CA GLY A 264 -1.80 0.40 -7.07
C GLY A 264 -1.73 1.70 -7.86
N ARG A 265 -2.71 2.58 -7.69
CA ARG A 265 -2.82 3.89 -8.35
C ARG A 265 -3.69 4.84 -7.53
N LYS A 266 -3.70 6.11 -7.91
CA LYS A 266 -4.68 7.12 -7.48
C LYS A 266 -5.69 7.35 -8.59
N ARG A 267 -6.94 6.98 -8.33
CA ARG A 267 -8.05 7.25 -9.24
C ARG A 267 -8.39 8.74 -9.20
N MET A 268 -8.37 9.41 -10.36
CA MET A 268 -8.61 10.85 -10.43
C MET A 268 -10.07 11.21 -10.72
N GLN A 269 -10.83 10.30 -11.33
CA GLN A 269 -12.28 10.43 -11.52
C GLN A 269 -13.03 9.52 -10.55
N VAL A 270 -13.70 10.09 -9.55
CA VAL A 270 -14.38 9.32 -8.48
C VAL A 270 -15.88 9.52 -8.40
N GLN A 271 -16.45 10.38 -9.25
CA GLN A 271 -17.89 10.67 -9.24
C GLN A 271 -18.72 9.50 -9.77
N GLU A 272 -18.22 8.83 -10.82
CA GLU A 272 -18.86 7.66 -11.43
C GLU A 272 -18.05 6.42 -11.10
N PRO A 273 -18.62 5.22 -10.95
CA PRO A 273 -17.85 3.98 -10.86
C PRO A 273 -17.19 3.64 -12.21
N GLU A 274 -16.00 3.03 -12.18
CA GLU A 274 -15.40 2.47 -13.39
C GLU A 274 -16.16 1.23 -13.85
N LYS A 275 -16.09 0.96 -15.15
CA LYS A 275 -16.83 -0.14 -15.76
C LYS A 275 -16.16 -1.47 -15.44
N ALA A 276 -16.88 -2.37 -14.78
CA ALA A 276 -16.43 -3.72 -14.51
C ALA A 276 -16.21 -4.52 -15.81
N VAL A 277 -15.19 -5.36 -15.81
CA VAL A 277 -14.92 -6.29 -16.91
C VAL A 277 -15.83 -7.51 -16.76
N PRO A 278 -16.67 -7.85 -17.75
CA PRO A 278 -17.55 -9.00 -17.67
C PRO A 278 -16.77 -10.30 -17.43
N ASN A 279 -17.28 -11.15 -16.54
CA ASN A 279 -16.74 -12.48 -16.22
C ASN A 279 -15.35 -12.51 -15.55
N VAL A 280 -14.75 -11.35 -15.25
CA VAL A 280 -13.53 -11.26 -14.44
C VAL A 280 -13.85 -10.50 -13.16
N MET A 281 -13.81 -11.21 -12.03
CA MET A 281 -14.06 -10.61 -10.72
C MET A 281 -12.93 -9.63 -10.37
N ASN A 282 -13.27 -8.53 -9.71
CA ASN A 282 -12.33 -7.54 -9.19
C ASN A 282 -11.44 -6.86 -10.26
N LEU A 283 -11.96 -6.70 -11.48
CA LEU A 283 -11.28 -6.00 -12.57
C LEU A 283 -12.20 -4.98 -13.22
N VAL A 284 -11.67 -3.79 -13.47
CA VAL A 284 -12.38 -2.68 -14.15
C VAL A 284 -11.54 -2.12 -15.31
N GLU A 285 -12.20 -1.52 -16.29
CA GLU A 285 -11.54 -0.68 -17.30
C GLU A 285 -10.91 0.54 -16.61
N ALA A 286 -9.61 0.77 -16.81
CA ALA A 286 -8.92 1.88 -16.13
C ALA A 286 -9.37 3.23 -16.71
N ASP A 287 -9.62 4.20 -15.83
CA ASP A 287 -9.84 5.60 -16.20
C ASP A 287 -8.59 6.45 -15.90
N TYR A 288 -8.74 7.77 -15.95
CA TYR A 288 -7.67 8.72 -15.64
C TYR A 288 -7.09 8.46 -14.24
N SER A 289 -5.79 8.21 -14.21
CA SER A 289 -5.09 7.65 -13.05
C SER A 289 -3.78 8.38 -12.84
N TYR A 290 -3.50 8.71 -11.58
CA TYR A 290 -2.20 9.18 -11.10
C TYR A 290 -1.48 8.07 -10.35
N TRP A 291 -0.18 8.24 -10.14
CA TRP A 291 0.72 7.31 -9.45
C TRP A 291 0.86 5.95 -10.14
N THR A 292 2.09 5.47 -10.13
CA THR A 292 2.49 4.16 -10.69
C THR A 292 2.96 3.20 -9.61
N LEU A 293 2.34 3.28 -8.41
CA LEU A 293 2.71 2.49 -7.21
C LEU A 293 2.94 1.01 -7.54
N GLY A 294 2.08 0.44 -8.38
CA GLY A 294 2.37 -0.81 -9.04
C GLY A 294 1.39 -1.16 -10.16
N TYR A 295 1.90 -1.91 -11.15
CA TYR A 295 1.11 -2.40 -12.28
C TYR A 295 1.70 -3.69 -12.86
N ALA A 296 0.84 -4.49 -13.47
CA ALA A 296 1.23 -5.55 -14.40
C ALA A 296 1.30 -4.99 -15.82
N ILE A 297 2.26 -5.43 -16.61
CA ILE A 297 2.40 -5.10 -18.03
C ILE A 297 2.70 -6.36 -18.84
N SER A 298 2.07 -6.49 -20.01
CA SER A 298 2.36 -7.56 -20.97
C SER A 298 3.53 -7.20 -21.87
N PHE A 299 4.12 -8.18 -22.55
CA PHE A 299 5.13 -7.95 -23.58
C PHE A 299 4.65 -6.93 -24.63
N GLN A 300 3.41 -7.10 -25.13
CA GLN A 300 2.82 -6.20 -26.14
C GLN A 300 2.60 -4.79 -25.59
N GLY A 301 2.13 -4.67 -24.35
CA GLY A 301 1.99 -3.38 -23.67
C GLY A 301 3.33 -2.63 -23.61
N ALA A 302 4.41 -3.31 -23.23
CA ALA A 302 5.74 -2.71 -23.20
C ALA A 302 6.20 -2.24 -24.60
N GLN A 303 5.96 -3.04 -25.65
CA GLN A 303 6.26 -2.65 -27.03
C GLN A 303 5.51 -1.39 -27.47
N LYS A 304 4.20 -1.30 -27.17
CA LYS A 304 3.38 -0.12 -27.49
C LYS A 304 3.89 1.14 -26.80
N LEU A 305 4.20 1.05 -25.50
CA LEU A 305 4.71 2.19 -24.73
C LEU A 305 6.07 2.68 -25.24
N ILE A 306 6.96 1.77 -25.66
CA ILE A 306 8.25 2.13 -26.26
C ILE A 306 8.05 2.73 -27.65
N GLY A 307 7.20 2.11 -28.48
CA GLY A 307 6.91 2.51 -29.85
C GLY A 307 6.19 3.86 -29.96
N ALA A 308 5.67 4.39 -28.85
CA ALA A 308 5.11 5.74 -28.77
C ALA A 308 6.18 6.85 -28.89
N GLU A 309 7.47 6.49 -28.80
CA GLU A 309 8.63 7.38 -28.85
C GLU A 309 8.48 8.60 -27.91
N PRO A 310 8.37 8.37 -26.58
CA PRO A 310 7.95 9.41 -25.65
C PRO A 310 9.01 10.49 -25.36
N PHE A 311 10.29 10.28 -25.72
CA PHE A 311 11.38 11.15 -25.25
C PHE A 311 11.28 12.58 -25.80
N SER A 312 10.97 12.77 -27.08
CA SER A 312 10.87 14.10 -27.70
C SER A 312 9.58 14.86 -27.37
N LYS A 313 8.67 14.24 -26.59
CA LYS A 313 7.35 14.75 -26.24
C LYS A 313 6.93 14.24 -24.86
N MET A 314 7.85 14.30 -23.92
CA MET A 314 7.74 13.64 -22.62
C MET A 314 6.67 14.28 -21.76
N LEU A 315 5.88 13.42 -21.13
CA LEU A 315 4.97 13.69 -20.04
C LEU A 315 5.46 12.91 -18.81
N PRO A 316 5.08 13.26 -17.58
CA PRO A 316 5.22 12.35 -16.45
C PRO A 316 4.59 10.98 -16.78
N VAL A 317 5.12 9.90 -16.20
CA VAL A 317 4.69 8.54 -16.54
C VAL A 317 3.19 8.32 -16.29
N ASP A 318 2.67 8.92 -15.24
CA ASP A 318 1.26 8.85 -14.84
C ASP A 318 0.34 9.78 -15.65
N GLU A 319 0.89 10.65 -16.49
CA GLU A 319 0.15 11.39 -17.53
C GLU A 319 0.26 10.71 -18.90
N PHE A 320 1.44 10.16 -19.19
CA PHE A 320 1.71 9.42 -20.43
C PHE A 320 0.87 8.16 -20.53
N LEU A 321 0.78 7.34 -19.47
CA LEU A 321 0.00 6.10 -19.51
C LEU A 321 -1.47 6.39 -19.87
N PRO A 322 -2.22 7.30 -19.20
CA PRO A 322 -3.58 7.67 -19.61
C PRO A 322 -3.73 8.17 -21.04
N VAL A 323 -2.72 8.86 -21.60
CA VAL A 323 -2.73 9.24 -23.02
C VAL A 323 -2.77 7.97 -23.89
N MET A 324 -1.94 6.97 -23.58
CA MET A 324 -1.82 5.76 -24.38
C MET A 324 -3.07 4.87 -24.40
N TYR A 325 -4.01 5.05 -23.47
CA TYR A 325 -5.31 4.34 -23.45
C TYR A 325 -6.53 5.28 -23.56
N ASN A 326 -6.35 6.49 -24.11
CA ASN A 326 -7.41 7.49 -24.38
C ASN A 326 -8.27 7.89 -23.16
N LYS A 327 -7.67 8.01 -21.98
CA LYS A 327 -8.35 8.47 -20.75
C LYS A 327 -7.75 9.74 -20.16
N HIS A 328 -6.86 10.41 -20.88
CA HIS A 328 -6.31 11.69 -20.43
C HIS A 328 -7.32 12.84 -20.62
N PRO A 329 -7.55 13.73 -19.63
CA PRO A 329 -8.58 14.77 -19.71
C PRO A 329 -8.26 15.90 -20.70
N VAL A 330 -6.98 16.12 -21.02
CA VAL A 330 -6.53 17.13 -21.98
C VAL A 330 -6.35 16.51 -23.36
N ALA A 331 -7.30 16.77 -24.27
CA ALA A 331 -7.28 16.25 -25.66
C ALA A 331 -6.02 16.64 -26.44
N LYS A 332 -5.55 17.88 -26.26
CA LYS A 332 -4.34 18.39 -26.92
C LYS A 332 -3.10 17.54 -26.66
N TYR A 333 -2.96 16.93 -25.48
CA TYR A 333 -1.79 16.09 -25.18
C TYR A 333 -1.87 14.75 -25.93
N MET A 334 -3.09 14.23 -26.12
CA MET A 334 -3.32 12.99 -26.86
C MET A 334 -2.99 13.12 -28.35
N GLU A 335 -3.17 14.31 -28.94
CA GLU A 335 -2.88 14.59 -30.36
C GLU A 335 -1.40 14.34 -30.74
N TYR A 336 -0.46 14.41 -29.79
CA TYR A 336 0.98 14.16 -30.03
C TYR A 336 1.34 12.67 -30.19
N TYR A 337 0.41 11.78 -29.87
CA TYR A 337 0.62 10.33 -29.89
C TYR A 337 -0.43 9.69 -30.80
N GLU A 338 -0.08 9.31 -32.02
CA GLU A 338 -1.06 8.79 -32.99
C GLU A 338 -1.66 7.43 -32.58
N SER A 339 -0.81 6.48 -32.18
CA SER A 339 -1.24 5.17 -31.70
C SER A 339 -1.47 5.21 -30.18
N ARG A 340 -2.73 5.08 -29.77
CA ARG A 340 -3.19 5.12 -28.36
C ARG A 340 -4.15 3.96 -28.10
N ASP A 341 -3.75 2.76 -28.46
CA ASP A 341 -4.56 1.54 -28.40
C ASP A 341 -4.16 0.62 -27.24
N LEU A 342 -3.56 1.17 -26.18
CA LEU A 342 -3.17 0.40 -25.00
C LEU A 342 -4.42 -0.10 -24.25
N LYS A 343 -4.50 -1.41 -23.99
CA LYS A 343 -5.61 -2.03 -23.25
C LYS A 343 -5.32 -2.01 -21.75
N ALA A 344 -5.80 -0.96 -21.08
CA ALA A 344 -5.54 -0.70 -19.67
C ALA A 344 -6.74 -1.04 -18.76
N PHE A 345 -6.44 -1.77 -17.68
CA PHE A 345 -7.39 -2.17 -16.64
C PHE A 345 -6.84 -1.83 -15.25
N SER A 346 -7.65 -2.03 -14.21
CA SER A 346 -7.24 -1.88 -12.81
C SER A 346 -7.88 -2.97 -11.98
N ALA A 347 -7.14 -3.50 -11.01
CA ALA A 347 -7.72 -4.27 -9.92
C ALA A 347 -8.68 -3.37 -9.12
N GLU A 348 -9.81 -3.93 -8.70
CA GLU A 348 -10.81 -3.27 -7.86
C GLU A 348 -11.37 -4.28 -6.84
N PRO A 349 -11.04 -4.19 -5.54
CA PRO A 349 -10.18 -3.18 -4.93
C PRO A 349 -8.70 -3.31 -5.35
N LEU A 350 -7.93 -2.25 -5.14
CA LEU A 350 -6.48 -2.26 -5.35
C LEU A 350 -5.79 -3.27 -4.44
N LEU A 351 -4.62 -3.72 -4.88
CA LEU A 351 -3.81 -4.72 -4.18
C LEU A 351 -2.60 -4.09 -3.48
N VAL A 352 -2.25 -2.85 -3.85
CA VAL A 352 -1.10 -2.12 -3.34
C VAL A 352 -1.51 -0.66 -3.10
N TYR A 353 -1.06 -0.12 -1.98
CA TYR A 353 -1.38 1.23 -1.51
C TYR A 353 -0.08 1.97 -1.15
N PRO A 354 -0.06 3.32 -1.15
CA PRO A 354 1.12 4.02 -0.68
C PRO A 354 1.27 3.80 0.84
N THR A 355 2.51 3.84 1.33
CA THR A 355 2.77 3.88 2.79
C THR A 355 2.20 5.15 3.42
N HIS A 356 2.27 6.27 2.68
CA HIS A 356 1.73 7.55 3.08
C HIS A 356 1.01 8.21 1.91
N TYR A 357 -0.19 8.73 2.16
CA TYR A 357 -0.87 9.58 1.20
C TYR A 357 -0.34 11.01 1.25
N THR A 358 -0.45 11.74 0.14
CA THR A 358 -0.08 13.16 0.06
C THR A 358 -0.71 13.96 1.21
N GLY A 359 0.12 14.67 1.97
CA GLY A 359 -0.30 15.49 3.10
C GLY A 359 -0.37 14.76 4.44
N GLN A 360 -0.16 13.44 4.49
CA GLN A 360 0.01 12.72 5.74
C GLN A 360 1.40 13.01 6.36
N PRO A 361 1.54 13.06 7.70
CA PRO A 361 2.84 13.12 8.35
C PRO A 361 3.73 11.97 7.87
N GLY A 362 4.96 12.27 7.46
CA GLY A 362 5.89 11.26 6.90
C GLY A 362 5.88 11.14 5.37
N TYR A 363 4.92 11.77 4.68
CA TYR A 363 4.90 11.81 3.21
C TYR A 363 6.13 12.54 2.65
N LEU A 364 6.76 11.95 1.63
CA LEU A 364 7.92 12.49 0.93
C LEU A 364 7.94 11.97 -0.51
N SER A 365 7.92 12.88 -1.49
CA SER A 365 8.08 12.56 -2.90
C SER A 365 9.48 12.93 -3.41
N ASP A 366 10.20 11.92 -3.90
CA ASP A 366 11.49 12.12 -4.58
C ASP A 366 11.32 12.64 -6.01
N THR A 367 10.10 12.61 -6.58
CA THR A 367 9.81 13.15 -7.93
C THR A 367 9.47 14.65 -7.88
N GLU A 368 8.83 15.12 -6.80
CA GLU A 368 8.46 16.53 -6.64
C GLU A 368 9.56 17.40 -6.01
N THR A 369 10.56 16.78 -5.38
CA THR A 369 11.67 17.48 -4.70
C THR A 369 12.97 17.43 -5.51
N SER A 370 13.05 18.11 -6.66
CA SER A 370 14.23 18.11 -7.55
C SER A 370 14.46 19.50 -8.18
N THR A 371 14.55 19.60 -9.50
CA THR A 371 14.59 20.86 -10.26
C THR A 371 13.62 20.78 -11.44
N ILE A 372 13.27 21.92 -12.03
CA ILE A 372 12.48 21.90 -13.27
C ILE A 372 13.33 21.33 -14.42
N TRP A 373 12.67 20.77 -15.43
CA TRP A 373 13.32 19.99 -16.49
C TRP A 373 14.41 20.77 -17.26
N ASP A 374 14.14 22.04 -17.60
CA ASP A 374 14.97 22.92 -18.45
C ASP A 374 15.90 23.85 -17.67
N ASN A 375 15.83 23.88 -16.33
CA ASN A 375 16.65 24.78 -15.52
C ASN A 375 17.04 24.15 -14.16
N GLU A 376 18.34 23.90 -14.00
CA GLU A 376 18.92 23.28 -12.81
C GLU A 376 18.94 24.22 -11.59
N THR A 377 18.79 25.53 -11.81
CA THR A 377 18.86 26.52 -10.72
C THR A 377 17.53 26.68 -9.98
N VAL A 378 16.43 26.20 -10.57
CA VAL A 378 15.09 26.30 -9.97
C VAL A 378 14.78 25.00 -9.25
N SER A 379 15.03 24.98 -7.94
CA SER A 379 14.65 23.87 -7.08
C SER A 379 13.14 23.74 -7.01
N THR A 380 12.65 22.50 -7.05
CA THR A 380 11.26 22.17 -6.73
C THR A 380 11.23 21.61 -5.32
N ASP A 381 10.42 22.20 -4.44
CA ASP A 381 10.07 21.66 -3.12
C ASP A 381 8.56 21.75 -2.96
N TRP A 382 7.86 21.23 -3.95
CA TRP A 382 6.43 21.44 -4.14
C TRP A 382 5.58 20.61 -3.19
N ASP A 383 6.12 19.52 -2.66
CA ASP A 383 5.55 18.77 -1.53
C ASP A 383 5.35 19.65 -0.29
N ARG A 384 6.30 20.55 0.00
CA ARG A 384 6.32 21.36 1.23
C ARG A 384 5.75 22.76 1.07
N THR A 385 5.92 23.37 -0.10
CA THR A 385 5.58 24.79 -0.33
C THR A 385 4.14 25.03 -0.75
N HIS A 386 3.44 24.05 -1.34
CA HIS A 386 2.09 24.23 -1.85
C HIS A 386 1.03 23.58 -0.95
N SER A 387 0.68 24.25 0.16
CA SER A 387 -0.52 23.93 0.96
C SER A 387 -1.86 24.12 0.21
N TRP A 388 -1.80 24.48 -1.08
CA TRP A 388 -2.94 24.61 -1.99
C TRP A 388 -3.18 23.35 -2.84
N LYS A 389 -2.12 22.58 -3.19
CA LYS A 389 -2.23 21.23 -3.80
C LYS A 389 -3.12 20.34 -2.93
N SER A 390 -2.93 20.45 -1.61
CA SER A 390 -3.65 19.69 -0.58
C SER A 390 -5.12 20.08 -0.38
N ARG A 391 -5.64 21.18 -0.95
CA ARG A 391 -7.08 21.50 -0.83
C ARG A 391 -7.92 20.93 -1.98
N GLN A 392 -7.43 21.05 -3.22
CA GLN A 392 -8.18 20.56 -4.39
C GLN A 392 -7.96 19.05 -4.59
N GLN A 393 -6.73 18.55 -4.44
CA GLN A 393 -6.48 17.12 -4.32
C GLN A 393 -6.94 16.56 -2.97
N GLY A 394 -7.03 17.39 -1.91
CA GLY A 394 -7.57 16.98 -0.60
C GLY A 394 -9.09 16.72 -0.59
N LYS A 395 -9.85 17.48 -1.38
CA LYS A 395 -11.28 17.22 -1.59
C LYS A 395 -11.49 15.95 -2.42
N ILE A 396 -10.66 15.72 -3.44
CA ILE A 396 -10.62 14.45 -4.16
C ILE A 396 -10.18 13.33 -3.21
N HIS A 397 -9.23 13.58 -2.29
CA HIS A 397 -8.69 12.60 -1.34
C HIS A 397 -9.73 12.04 -0.36
N THR A 398 -10.75 12.78 0.06
CA THR A 398 -11.83 12.21 0.90
C THR A 398 -12.70 11.20 0.15
N ASP A 399 -12.87 11.37 -1.17
CA ASP A 399 -13.73 10.54 -2.02
C ASP A 399 -12.93 9.48 -2.82
N ALA A 400 -11.64 9.74 -3.06
CA ALA A 400 -10.67 8.94 -3.81
C ALA A 400 -9.65 8.22 -2.93
N GLN A 401 -9.81 8.28 -1.60
CA GLN A 401 -9.23 7.24 -0.77
C GLN A 401 -9.86 5.94 -1.25
N ASN A 402 -9.07 5.17 -1.99
CA ASN A 402 -9.28 3.73 -2.15
C ASN A 402 -9.37 3.23 -0.70
N LYS A 403 -10.61 3.06 -0.21
CA LYS A 403 -10.84 2.83 1.22
C LYS A 403 -9.96 1.66 1.63
N ASP A 404 -9.28 1.78 2.77
CA ASP A 404 -8.68 0.62 3.42
C ASP A 404 -9.73 -0.49 3.38
N ALA A 405 -9.33 -1.72 3.05
CA ALA A 405 -10.22 -2.86 3.11
C ALA A 405 -10.92 -2.82 4.48
N LEU A 406 -12.19 -2.44 4.48
CA LEU A 406 -13.04 -2.62 5.65
C LEU A 406 -12.92 -4.12 5.94
N PRO A 407 -12.68 -4.53 7.20
CA PRO A 407 -12.83 -5.92 7.57
C PRO A 407 -14.16 -6.38 7.00
N SER A 408 -14.16 -7.48 6.25
CA SER A 408 -15.31 -8.00 5.49
C SER A 408 -16.61 -7.57 6.15
N GLN A 409 -17.40 -6.72 5.49
CA GLN A 409 -18.74 -6.39 6.00
C GLN A 409 -19.47 -7.72 6.13
N SER A 410 -19.67 -8.17 7.36
CA SER A 410 -20.62 -9.23 7.66
C SER A 410 -21.94 -8.77 7.06
N SER A 411 -22.50 -9.61 6.19
CA SER A 411 -23.83 -9.44 5.62
C SER A 411 -24.79 -8.86 6.66
N LEU A 412 -25.37 -7.71 6.34
CA LEU A 412 -26.29 -6.93 7.19
C LEU A 412 -27.61 -7.67 7.52
N ASN A 413 -27.69 -8.99 7.35
CA ASN A 413 -28.84 -9.83 7.68
C ASN A 413 -28.47 -11.20 8.30
N ALA A 414 -27.26 -11.37 8.85
CA ALA A 414 -26.95 -12.55 9.67
C ALA A 414 -27.18 -12.22 11.16
N PRO A 415 -27.90 -13.06 11.93
CA PRO A 415 -28.12 -12.82 13.35
C PRO A 415 -26.77 -12.81 14.07
N SER A 416 -26.60 -11.86 15.00
CA SER A 416 -25.39 -11.64 15.79
C SER A 416 -24.70 -12.96 16.19
N SER A 417 -23.68 -13.34 15.43
CA SER A 417 -22.88 -14.53 15.72
C SER A 417 -21.89 -14.21 16.84
N ARG A 418 -21.85 -15.12 17.81
CA ARG A 418 -21.25 -15.07 19.15
C ARG A 418 -19.73 -14.92 19.24
N ASP A 419 -19.02 -14.60 18.16
CA ASP A 419 -17.58 -14.87 18.06
C ASP A 419 -16.70 -13.61 17.99
N GLU A 420 -17.08 -12.54 18.71
CA GLU A 420 -16.14 -11.48 19.10
C GLU A 420 -15.80 -11.64 20.58
N LEU A 421 -14.85 -12.54 20.88
CA LEU A 421 -14.09 -12.57 22.13
C LEU A 421 -12.61 -12.39 21.80
#